data_AF-A0A252AZI6-F1
#
_entry.id   AF-A0A252AZI6-F1
#
_cell.length_a   1.000
_cell.length_b   1.000
_cell.length_c   1.000
_cell.angle_alpha   90.00
_cell.angle_beta   90.00
_cell.angle_gamma   90.00
#
_symmetry.space_group_name_H-M   'P 1'
#
loop_
_entity.id
_entity.type
_entity.pdbx_description
1 polymer ?
#
loop_
_entity_poly.entity_id
_entity_poly.type
_entity_poly.pdbx_seq_one_letter_code
_entity_poly.pdbx_strand_id
1 'polypeptide(L)'
;MAAVTETPQNGETRREDLLREAGRELERVARLEGIEEFSPLGRWIVALRSSIDALAAVSEASAVRTEDLERRMEMVLTSADKELRTLRQDLANGLEAVQAIRTAGEQRVKLEEERLKQHQQVTIDKMVASIMGGLKTELYDRLKQQMPYHEQGFYLATRWKAISRLALAGALLFCGGLLAHYAVVSHTLERGRYCEGHSYVTESGQAWCDLTPLRIPPQNQN
;
A
#
# COMPACT_ATOMS: atom_id res chain seq x y z
N MET A 1 54.07 -22.47 34.75
CA MET A 1 55.33 -23.22 34.57
C MET A 1 56.00 -22.68 33.32
N ALA A 2 57.07 -21.91 33.50
CA ALA A 2 57.81 -21.28 32.43
C ALA A 2 58.76 -22.30 31.80
N ALA A 3 58.64 -22.53 30.50
CA ALA A 3 59.65 -23.25 29.73
C ALA A 3 60.78 -22.27 29.40
N VAL A 4 61.84 -22.31 30.20
CA VAL A 4 63.12 -21.71 29.87
C VAL A 4 63.73 -22.56 28.77
N THR A 5 63.65 -22.07 27.54
CA THR A 5 64.40 -22.63 26.41
C THR A 5 65.85 -22.18 26.55
N GLU A 6 66.67 -23.02 27.16
CA GLU A 6 68.13 -22.91 27.09
C GLU A 6 68.56 -23.13 25.63
N THR A 7 68.95 -22.06 24.96
CA THR A 7 69.74 -22.11 23.73
C THR A 7 71.09 -22.74 24.04
N PRO A 8 71.56 -23.75 23.28
CA PRO A 8 72.90 -24.28 23.47
C PRO A 8 73.93 -23.26 22.95
N GLN A 9 74.45 -22.43 23.86
CA GLN A 9 75.74 -21.76 23.67
C GLN A 9 76.84 -22.75 24.02
N ASN A 10 77.44 -23.42 23.02
CA ASN A 10 78.86 -23.83 23.06
C ASN A 10 79.23 -24.64 21.81
N GLY A 11 80.20 -24.13 21.03
CA GLY A 11 81.13 -25.00 20.30
C GLY A 11 81.21 -24.89 18.78
N GLU A 12 80.42 -24.05 18.11
CA GLU A 12 80.65 -23.80 16.68
C GLU A 12 81.69 -22.70 16.52
N THR A 13 82.94 -23.09 16.28
CA THR A 13 83.99 -22.16 15.86
C THR A 13 83.49 -21.45 14.59
N ARG A 14 83.22 -20.15 14.68
CA ARG A 14 82.70 -19.37 13.56
C ARG A 14 83.68 -19.51 12.38
N ARG A 15 83.16 -19.70 11.17
CA ARG A 15 84.00 -19.90 9.96
C ARG A 15 85.01 -18.77 9.76
N GLU A 16 84.67 -17.58 10.23
CA GLU A 16 85.52 -16.38 10.22
C GLU A 16 86.73 -16.52 11.16
N ASP A 17 86.56 -17.17 12.30
CA ASP A 17 87.66 -17.41 13.25
C ASP A 17 88.61 -18.48 12.72
N LEU A 18 88.08 -19.50 12.05
CA LEU A 18 88.88 -20.51 11.35
C LEU A 18 89.71 -19.89 10.21
N LEU A 19 89.16 -18.91 9.48
CA LEU A 19 89.90 -18.18 8.44
C LEU A 19 91.05 -17.35 9.04
N ARG A 20 90.78 -16.61 10.13
CA ARG A 20 91.83 -15.84 10.85
C ARG A 20 92.90 -16.75 11.42
N GLU A 21 92.52 -17.92 11.94
CA GLU A 21 93.44 -18.91 12.46
C GLU A 21 94.28 -19.55 11.35
N ALA A 22 93.69 -19.88 10.20
CA ALA A 22 94.43 -20.36 9.04
C ALA A 22 95.45 -19.33 8.51
N GLY A 23 95.10 -18.04 8.48
CA GLY A 23 96.03 -16.96 8.12
C GLY A 23 97.20 -16.81 9.09
N ARG A 24 96.94 -16.95 10.39
CA ARG A 24 97.98 -16.95 11.45
C ARG A 24 98.87 -18.18 11.36
N GLU A 25 98.29 -19.34 11.09
CA GLU A 25 99.02 -20.59 10.97
C GLU A 25 99.92 -20.61 9.73
N LEU A 26 99.44 -20.09 8.61
CA LEU A 26 100.25 -19.91 7.40
C LEU A 26 101.51 -19.07 7.66
N GLU A 27 101.35 -17.93 8.36
CA GLU A 27 102.49 -17.08 8.72
C GLU A 27 103.43 -17.77 9.73
N ARG A 28 102.87 -18.51 10.70
CA ARG A 28 103.65 -19.26 11.69
C ARG A 28 104.50 -20.35 11.02
N VAL A 29 103.91 -21.12 10.12
CA VAL A 29 104.61 -22.17 9.35
C VAL A 29 105.69 -21.55 8.48
N ALA A 30 105.41 -20.43 7.81
CA ALA A 30 106.40 -19.73 6.99
C ALA A 30 107.64 -19.29 7.81
N ARG A 31 107.43 -18.79 9.03
CA ARG A 31 108.52 -18.42 9.94
C ARG A 31 109.32 -19.65 10.39
N LEU A 32 108.67 -20.79 10.64
CA LEU A 32 109.34 -22.05 11.01
C LEU A 32 110.20 -22.61 9.87
N GLU A 33 109.79 -22.40 8.63
CA GLU A 33 110.55 -22.74 7.41
C GLU A 33 111.69 -21.75 7.10
N GLY A 34 111.92 -20.75 7.97
CA GLY A 34 113.01 -19.78 7.82
C GLY A 34 112.73 -18.65 6.83
N ILE A 35 111.47 -18.44 6.42
CA ILE A 35 111.11 -17.30 5.59
C ILE A 35 111.13 -16.04 6.45
N GLU A 36 112.10 -15.16 6.19
CA GLU A 36 112.19 -13.86 6.86
C GLU A 36 111.00 -12.97 6.50
N GLU A 37 110.46 -12.26 7.50
CA GLU A 37 109.32 -11.36 7.36
C GLU A 37 109.54 -10.27 6.30
N PHE A 38 110.76 -9.76 6.17
CA PHE A 38 111.12 -8.68 5.24
C PHE A 38 111.54 -9.17 3.85
N SER A 39 111.67 -10.49 3.66
CA SER A 39 111.89 -11.07 2.34
C SER A 39 110.69 -10.80 1.42
N PRO A 40 110.85 -10.82 0.09
CA PRO A 40 109.72 -10.65 -0.83
C PRO A 40 108.59 -11.66 -0.58
N LEU A 41 108.94 -12.91 -0.24
CA LEU A 41 107.98 -13.96 0.08
C LEU A 41 107.32 -13.72 1.46
N GLY A 42 108.10 -13.35 2.47
CA GLY A 42 107.57 -13.02 3.81
C GLY A 42 106.56 -11.87 3.78
N ARG A 43 106.87 -10.79 3.04
CA ARG A 43 105.94 -9.67 2.84
C ARG A 43 104.66 -10.09 2.13
N TRP A 44 104.76 -10.99 1.14
CA TRP A 44 103.58 -11.53 0.47
C TRP A 44 102.72 -12.36 1.42
N ILE A 45 103.31 -13.19 2.28
CA ILE A 45 102.59 -14.00 3.28
C ILE A 45 101.88 -13.11 4.31
N VAL A 46 102.55 -12.06 4.81
CA VAL A 46 101.92 -11.07 5.71
C VAL A 46 100.77 -10.34 5.02
N ALA A 47 100.95 -9.92 3.76
CA ALA A 47 99.88 -9.29 2.97
C ALA A 47 98.70 -10.25 2.74
N LEU A 48 98.98 -11.53 2.48
CA LEU A 48 97.96 -12.57 2.31
C LEU A 48 97.18 -12.78 3.61
N ARG A 49 97.86 -12.89 4.76
CA ARG A 49 97.20 -12.94 6.08
C ARG A 49 96.29 -11.74 6.28
N SER A 50 96.79 -10.52 6.02
CA SER A 50 95.99 -9.29 6.20
C SER A 50 94.73 -9.29 5.32
N SER A 51 94.83 -9.87 4.12
CA SER A 51 93.69 -10.01 3.19
C SER A 51 92.69 -11.07 3.67
N ILE A 52 93.17 -12.17 4.26
CA ILE A 52 92.33 -13.19 4.89
C ILE A 52 91.59 -12.60 6.12
N ASP A 53 92.28 -11.83 6.95
CA ASP A 53 91.68 -11.16 8.11
C ASP A 53 90.60 -10.15 7.68
N ALA A 54 90.85 -9.38 6.62
CA ALA A 54 89.87 -8.47 6.03
C ALA A 54 88.65 -9.21 5.46
N LEU A 55 88.86 -10.33 4.77
CA LEU A 55 87.78 -11.16 4.24
C LEU A 55 86.91 -11.75 5.36
N ALA A 56 87.54 -12.23 6.44
CA ALA A 56 86.83 -12.73 7.61
C ALA A 56 85.97 -11.64 8.27
N ALA A 57 86.49 -10.41 8.38
CA ALA A 57 85.72 -9.27 8.91
C ALA A 57 84.53 -8.89 8.02
N VAL A 58 84.69 -8.93 6.69
CA VAL A 58 83.58 -8.67 5.75
C VAL A 58 82.53 -9.77 5.81
N SER A 59 82.96 -11.05 5.88
CA SER A 59 82.05 -12.20 6.06
C SER A 59 81.21 -12.04 7.32
N GLU A 60 81.86 -11.73 8.45
CA GLU A 60 81.18 -11.52 9.72
C GLU A 60 80.15 -10.38 9.65
N ALA A 61 80.55 -9.24 9.08
CA ALA A 61 79.65 -8.10 8.91
C ALA A 61 78.47 -8.42 7.99
N SER A 62 78.69 -9.23 6.95
CA SER A 62 77.63 -9.67 6.05
C SER A 62 76.66 -10.62 6.74
N ALA A 63 77.16 -11.58 7.53
CA ALA A 63 76.35 -12.53 8.27
C ALA A 63 75.46 -11.84 9.31
N VAL A 64 76.00 -10.85 10.03
CA VAL A 64 75.21 -10.05 10.98
C VAL A 64 74.12 -9.25 10.28
N ARG A 65 74.40 -8.69 9.09
CA ARG A 65 73.39 -7.96 8.31
C ARG A 65 72.31 -8.89 7.76
N THR A 66 72.66 -10.08 7.30
CA THR A 66 71.67 -11.06 6.82
C THR A 66 70.77 -11.52 7.96
N GLU A 67 71.34 -11.80 9.14
CA GLU A 67 70.54 -12.19 10.31
C GLU A 67 69.60 -11.06 10.78
N ASP A 68 70.07 -9.80 10.80
CA ASP A 68 69.21 -8.65 11.09
C ASP A 68 68.09 -8.49 10.05
N LEU A 69 68.41 -8.69 8.77
CA LEU A 69 67.42 -8.59 7.69
C LEU A 69 66.38 -9.71 7.76
N GLU A 70 66.79 -10.93 8.08
CA GLU A 70 65.89 -12.06 8.31
C GLU A 70 64.94 -11.79 9.49
N ARG A 71 65.47 -11.30 10.62
CA ARG A 71 64.64 -10.92 11.78
C ARG A 71 63.64 -9.81 11.42
N ARG A 72 64.06 -8.80 10.64
CA ARG A 72 63.15 -7.74 10.17
C ARG A 72 62.08 -8.28 9.23
N MET A 73 62.44 -9.18 8.31
CA MET A 73 61.47 -9.83 7.44
C MET A 73 60.45 -10.65 8.23
N GLU A 74 60.90 -11.40 9.24
CA GLU A 74 59.99 -12.16 10.11
C GLU A 74 59.04 -11.24 10.88
N MET A 75 59.53 -10.12 11.42
CA MET A 75 58.67 -9.10 12.05
C MET A 75 57.65 -8.50 11.07
N VAL A 76 58.06 -8.20 9.83
CA VAL A 76 57.14 -7.67 8.80
C VAL A 76 56.10 -8.72 8.43
N LEU A 77 56.49 -9.98 8.23
CA LEU A 77 55.57 -11.06 7.88
C LEU A 77 54.56 -11.33 9.00
N THR A 78 55.01 -11.35 10.26
CA THR A 78 54.13 -11.54 11.42
C THR A 78 53.18 -10.34 11.61
N SER A 79 53.65 -9.12 11.40
CA SER A 79 52.80 -7.92 11.42
C SER A 79 51.77 -7.94 10.28
N ALA A 80 52.19 -8.28 9.06
CA ALA A 80 51.32 -8.37 7.90
C ALA A 80 50.25 -9.46 8.07
N ASP A 81 50.60 -10.63 8.61
CA ASP A 81 49.63 -11.69 8.89
C ASP A 81 48.62 -11.24 9.96
N LYS A 82 49.07 -10.53 11.00
CA LYS A 82 48.17 -9.93 12.00
C LYS A 82 47.21 -8.93 11.37
N GLU A 83 47.71 -8.00 10.56
CA GLU A 83 46.89 -7.00 9.87
C GLU A 83 45.89 -7.65 8.91
N LEU A 84 46.31 -8.66 8.15
CA LEU A 84 45.42 -9.41 7.26
C LEU A 84 44.31 -10.13 8.02
N ARG A 85 44.59 -10.69 9.19
CA ARG A 85 43.56 -11.30 10.06
C ARG A 85 42.58 -10.25 10.57
N THR A 86 43.06 -9.09 11.01
CA THR A 86 42.20 -7.98 11.43
C THR A 86 41.32 -7.50 10.29
N LEU A 87 41.88 -7.26 9.10
CA LEU A 87 41.12 -6.85 7.91
C LEU A 87 40.04 -7.87 7.53
N ARG A 88 40.35 -9.17 7.59
CA ARG A 88 39.35 -10.23 7.35
C ARG A 88 38.21 -10.17 8.36
N GLN A 89 38.52 -9.91 9.63
CA GLN A 89 37.50 -9.80 10.66
C GLN A 89 36.64 -8.55 10.50
N ASP A 90 37.25 -7.40 10.17
CA ASP A 90 36.53 -6.17 9.89
C ASP A 90 35.62 -6.31 8.66
N LEU A 91 36.08 -7.01 7.62
CA LEU A 91 35.26 -7.34 6.45
C LEU A 91 34.08 -8.25 6.80
N ALA A 92 34.28 -9.27 7.63
CA ALA A 92 33.21 -10.15 8.10
C ALA A 92 32.15 -9.35 8.90
N ASN A 93 32.59 -8.54 9.86
CA ASN A 93 31.72 -7.67 10.64
C ASN A 93 30.96 -6.66 9.77
N GLY A 94 31.65 -6.07 8.78
CA GLY A 94 31.04 -5.16 7.81
C GLY A 94 29.97 -5.84 6.97
N LEU A 95 30.20 -7.08 6.54
CA LEU A 95 29.22 -7.86 5.77
C LEU A 95 27.98 -8.20 6.61
N GLU A 96 28.16 -8.58 7.87
CA GLU A 96 27.05 -8.79 8.82
C GLU A 96 26.24 -7.50 9.04
N ALA A 97 26.91 -6.36 9.21
CA ALA A 97 26.25 -5.06 9.36
C ALA A 97 25.44 -4.69 8.11
N VAL A 98 25.98 -4.90 6.91
CA VAL A 98 25.27 -4.67 5.65
C VAL A 98 24.07 -5.60 5.52
N GLN A 99 24.21 -6.87 5.91
CA GLN A 99 23.11 -7.83 5.88
C GLN A 99 22.00 -7.45 6.88
N ALA A 100 22.35 -6.96 8.06
CA ALA A 100 21.40 -6.44 9.04
C ALA A 100 20.67 -5.18 8.54
N ILE A 101 21.38 -4.26 7.88
CA ILE A 101 20.75 -3.08 7.25
C ILE A 101 19.81 -3.51 6.13
N ARG A 102 20.22 -4.48 5.32
CA ARG A 102 19.37 -5.02 4.24
C ARG A 102 18.09 -5.62 4.79
N THR A 103 18.16 -6.49 5.79
CA THR A 103 16.96 -7.14 6.36
C THR A 103 16.04 -6.12 7.04
N ALA A 104 16.61 -5.15 7.76
CA ALA A 104 15.84 -4.05 8.34
C ALA A 104 15.19 -3.17 7.25
N GLY A 105 15.90 -2.90 6.15
CA GLY A 105 15.39 -2.18 4.99
C GLY A 105 14.22 -2.91 4.32
N GLU A 106 14.37 -4.22 4.06
CA GLU A 106 13.32 -5.06 3.49
C GLU A 106 12.06 -5.09 4.37
N GLN A 107 12.22 -5.15 5.70
CA GLN A 107 11.09 -5.08 6.63
C GLN A 107 10.40 -3.72 6.60
N ARG A 108 11.16 -2.62 6.57
CA ARG A 108 10.60 -1.26 6.48
C ARG A 108 9.84 -1.05 5.18
N VAL A 109 10.36 -1.53 4.06
CA VAL A 109 9.67 -1.44 2.76
C VAL A 109 8.34 -2.19 2.80
N LYS A 110 8.32 -3.42 3.33
CA LYS A 110 7.07 -4.19 3.48
C LYS A 110 6.04 -3.47 4.35
N LEU A 111 6.46 -2.89 5.48
CA LEU A 111 5.58 -2.11 6.36
C LEU A 111 5.01 -0.87 5.66
N GLU A 112 5.82 -0.15 4.88
CA GLU A 112 5.34 1.01 4.11
C GLU A 112 4.40 0.59 2.98
N GLU A 113 4.66 -0.52 2.29
CA GLU A 113 3.73 -1.07 1.29
C GLU A 113 2.37 -1.44 1.90
N GLU A 114 2.35 -2.07 3.08
CA GLU A 114 1.13 -2.40 3.78
C GLU A 114 0.35 -1.15 4.22
N ARG A 115 1.05 -0.15 4.77
CA ARG A 115 0.44 1.14 5.13
C ARG A 115 -0.15 1.85 3.91
N LEU A 116 0.56 1.82 2.78
CA LEU A 116 0.10 2.42 1.54
C LEU A 116 -1.16 1.73 1.02
N LYS A 117 -1.21 0.39 1.04
CA LYS A 117 -2.41 -0.39 0.67
C LYS A 117 -3.60 -0.04 1.56
N GLN A 118 -3.40 0.05 2.88
CA GLN A 118 -4.45 0.45 3.82
C GLN A 118 -4.94 1.88 3.54
N HIS A 119 -4.02 2.82 3.30
CA HIS A 119 -4.38 4.20 2.97
C HIS A 119 -5.16 4.29 1.65
N GLN A 120 -4.77 3.51 0.64
CA GLN A 120 -5.51 3.42 -0.63
C GLN A 120 -6.93 2.90 -0.43
N GLN A 121 -7.11 1.81 0.32
CA GLN A 121 -8.44 1.26 0.61
C GLN A 121 -9.34 2.28 1.32
N VAL A 122 -8.83 2.90 2.39
CA VAL A 122 -9.58 3.94 3.13
C VAL A 122 -9.93 5.13 2.23
N THR A 123 -9.02 5.51 1.33
CA THR A 123 -9.26 6.62 0.40
C THR A 123 -10.34 6.27 -0.62
N ILE A 124 -10.28 5.06 -1.18
CA ILE A 124 -11.30 4.54 -2.11
C ILE A 124 -12.66 4.46 -1.41
N ASP A 125 -12.72 3.92 -0.19
CA ASP A 125 -13.98 3.81 0.56
C ASP A 125 -14.59 5.19 0.85
N LYS A 126 -13.76 6.19 1.21
CA LYS A 126 -14.21 7.57 1.38
C LYS A 126 -14.71 8.18 0.07
N MET A 127 -14.03 7.94 -1.06
CA MET A 127 -14.49 8.40 -2.37
C MET A 127 -15.82 7.75 -2.74
N VAL A 128 -15.97 6.44 -2.58
CA VAL A 128 -17.21 5.70 -2.86
C VAL A 128 -18.34 6.20 -1.96
N ALA A 129 -18.10 6.37 -0.66
CA ALA A 129 -19.10 6.90 0.27
C ALA A 129 -19.51 8.33 -0.08
N SER A 130 -18.56 9.18 -0.48
CA SER A 130 -18.83 10.55 -0.93
C SER A 130 -19.64 10.57 -2.21
N ILE A 131 -19.24 9.78 -3.23
CA ILE A 131 -19.97 9.67 -4.50
C ILE A 131 -21.37 9.13 -4.25
N MET A 132 -21.52 8.05 -3.48
CA MET A 132 -22.82 7.43 -3.22
C MET A 132 -23.72 8.32 -2.36
N GLY A 133 -23.14 9.06 -1.41
CA GLY A 133 -23.84 10.10 -0.66
C GLY A 133 -24.34 11.23 -1.56
N GLY A 134 -23.45 11.77 -2.42
CA GLY A 134 -23.77 12.82 -3.39
C GLY A 134 -24.81 12.40 -4.41
N LEU A 135 -24.69 11.18 -4.96
CA LEU A 135 -25.67 10.63 -5.90
C LEU A 135 -27.03 10.43 -5.23
N LYS A 136 -27.06 9.93 -3.99
CA LYS A 136 -28.30 9.75 -3.22
C LYS A 136 -28.96 11.10 -2.95
N THR A 137 -28.21 12.13 -2.56
CA THR A 137 -28.76 13.47 -2.33
C THR A 137 -29.27 14.10 -3.62
N GLU A 138 -28.53 13.98 -4.72
CA GLU A 138 -28.94 14.56 -6.01
C GLU A 138 -30.16 13.83 -6.59
N LEU A 139 -30.19 12.51 -6.50
CA LEU A 139 -31.37 11.72 -6.87
C LEU A 139 -32.56 12.04 -5.97
N TYR A 140 -32.36 12.17 -4.66
CA TYR A 140 -33.43 12.53 -3.72
C TYR A 140 -33.97 13.93 -4.01
N ASP A 141 -33.10 14.91 -4.27
CA ASP A 141 -33.51 16.28 -4.60
C ASP A 141 -34.22 16.34 -5.95
N ARG A 142 -33.76 15.60 -6.98
CA ARG A 142 -34.48 15.51 -8.26
C ARG A 142 -35.83 14.82 -8.12
N LEU A 143 -35.91 13.72 -7.37
CA LEU A 143 -37.16 13.01 -7.11
C LEU A 143 -38.13 13.92 -6.34
N LYS A 144 -37.64 14.63 -5.33
CA LYS A 144 -38.39 15.61 -4.55
C LYS A 144 -38.86 16.80 -5.39
N GLN A 145 -38.08 17.25 -6.38
CA GLN A 145 -38.49 18.31 -7.31
C GLN A 145 -39.53 17.82 -8.33
N GLN A 146 -39.48 16.55 -8.75
CA GLN A 146 -40.43 15.98 -9.71
C GLN A 146 -41.76 15.52 -9.08
N MET A 147 -41.76 15.10 -7.81
CA MET A 147 -42.99 14.68 -7.11
C MET A 147 -44.12 15.74 -7.07
N PRO A 148 -43.88 17.03 -6.75
CA PRO A 148 -44.97 18.01 -6.63
C PRO A 148 -45.69 18.27 -7.96
N TYR A 149 -45.03 18.05 -9.11
CA TYR A 149 -45.64 18.27 -10.43
C TYR A 149 -46.64 17.15 -10.81
N HIS A 150 -46.33 15.90 -10.45
CA HIS A 150 -47.21 14.77 -10.77
C HIS A 150 -48.35 14.60 -9.76
N GLU A 151 -48.15 14.96 -8.50
CA GLU A 151 -49.22 14.84 -7.50
C GLU A 151 -50.32 15.88 -7.68
N GLN A 152 -49.98 17.15 -7.90
CA GLN A 152 -50.99 18.21 -8.03
C GLN A 152 -51.91 17.99 -9.25
N GLY A 153 -51.35 17.60 -10.40
CA GLY A 153 -52.13 17.31 -11.60
C GLY A 153 -53.07 16.12 -11.42
N PHE A 154 -52.61 15.06 -10.74
CA PHE A 154 -53.42 13.86 -10.50
C PHE A 154 -54.56 14.11 -9.51
N TYR A 155 -54.32 14.86 -8.43
CA TYR A 155 -55.34 15.21 -7.43
C TYR A 155 -56.40 16.17 -7.98
N LEU A 156 -56.02 17.15 -8.81
CA LEU A 156 -56.96 18.05 -9.47
C LEU A 156 -57.83 17.30 -10.49
N ALA A 157 -57.22 16.45 -11.33
CA ALA A 157 -57.96 15.72 -12.37
C ALA A 157 -58.94 14.68 -11.79
N THR A 158 -58.59 14.01 -10.70
CA THR A 158 -59.49 13.03 -10.04
C THR A 158 -60.66 13.70 -9.33
N ARG A 159 -60.44 14.84 -8.64
CA ARG A 159 -61.54 15.61 -8.02
C ARG A 159 -62.55 16.12 -9.05
N TRP A 160 -62.09 16.64 -10.19
CA TRP A 160 -63.00 17.12 -11.25
C TRP A 160 -63.85 16.03 -11.88
N LYS A 161 -63.32 14.80 -12.02
CA LYS A 161 -64.09 13.64 -12.51
C LYS A 161 -65.18 13.20 -11.53
N ALA A 162 -64.93 13.27 -10.23
CA ALA A 162 -65.93 12.91 -9.22
C ALA A 162 -67.07 13.94 -9.15
N ILE A 163 -66.72 15.23 -9.15
CA ILE A 163 -67.69 16.34 -9.09
C ILE A 163 -68.57 16.35 -10.36
N SER A 164 -67.98 16.17 -11.54
CA SER A 164 -68.75 16.13 -12.80
C SER A 164 -69.73 14.97 -12.86
N ARG A 165 -69.35 13.77 -12.37
CA ARG A 165 -70.28 12.63 -12.28
C ARG A 165 -71.44 12.88 -11.33
N LEU A 166 -71.17 13.46 -10.16
CA LEU A 166 -72.22 13.82 -9.20
C LEU A 166 -73.16 14.89 -9.75
N ALA A 167 -72.63 15.91 -10.42
CA ALA A 167 -73.43 16.96 -11.05
C ALA A 167 -74.34 16.39 -12.15
N LEU A 168 -73.82 15.48 -12.98
CA LEU A 168 -74.58 14.86 -14.08
C LEU A 168 -75.69 13.94 -13.54
N ALA A 169 -75.41 13.16 -12.49
CA ALA A 169 -76.42 12.37 -11.79
C ALA A 169 -77.52 13.25 -11.16
N GLY A 170 -77.13 14.36 -10.53
CA GLY A 170 -78.07 15.34 -9.98
C GLY A 170 -78.95 15.99 -11.05
N ALA A 171 -78.38 16.37 -12.19
CA ALA A 171 -79.13 16.92 -13.32
C ALA A 171 -80.16 15.92 -13.87
N LEU A 172 -79.78 14.64 -14.03
CA LEU A 172 -80.69 13.59 -14.49
C LEU A 172 -81.84 13.36 -13.51
N LEU A 173 -81.57 13.34 -12.20
CA LEU A 173 -82.60 13.22 -11.18
C LEU A 173 -83.55 14.43 -11.18
N PHE A 174 -83.01 15.64 -11.37
CA PHE A 174 -83.83 16.86 -11.43
C PHE A 174 -84.73 16.86 -12.68
N CYS A 175 -84.19 16.54 -13.85
CA CYS A 175 -84.97 16.42 -15.08
C CYS A 175 -86.03 15.30 -14.98
N GLY A 176 -85.69 14.15 -14.41
CA GLY A 176 -86.64 13.06 -14.17
C GLY A 176 -87.75 13.45 -13.20
N GLY A 177 -87.42 14.14 -12.11
CA GLY A 177 -88.38 14.66 -11.14
C GLY A 177 -89.34 15.69 -11.74
N LEU A 178 -88.83 16.60 -12.58
CA LEU A 178 -89.64 17.56 -13.32
C LEU A 178 -90.63 16.88 -14.26
N LEU A 179 -90.18 15.91 -15.05
CA LEU A 179 -91.06 15.17 -15.97
C LEU A 179 -92.16 14.41 -15.22
N ALA A 180 -91.81 13.75 -14.10
CA ALA A 180 -92.79 13.07 -13.25
C ALA A 180 -93.80 14.06 -12.65
N HIS A 181 -93.35 15.24 -12.21
CA HIS A 181 -94.24 16.27 -11.67
C HIS A 181 -95.21 16.81 -12.73
N TYR A 182 -94.72 17.11 -13.95
CA TYR A 182 -95.57 17.55 -15.06
C TYR A 182 -96.61 16.49 -15.45
N ALA A 183 -96.26 15.21 -15.44
CA ALA A 183 -97.21 14.13 -15.71
C ALA A 183 -98.34 14.10 -14.67
N VAL A 184 -98.01 14.21 -13.37
CA VAL A 184 -99.02 14.20 -12.30
C VAL A 184 -99.93 15.44 -12.35
N VAL A 185 -99.36 16.62 -12.60
CA VAL A 185 -100.13 17.89 -12.65
C VAL A 185 -100.96 18.00 -13.93
N SER A 186 -100.54 17.40 -15.05
CA SER A 186 -101.34 17.39 -16.28
C SER A 186 -102.70 16.70 -16.07
N HIS A 187 -102.72 15.58 -15.34
CA HIS A 187 -103.96 14.88 -15.00
C HIS A 187 -104.88 15.69 -14.07
N THR A 188 -104.34 16.52 -13.18
CA THR A 188 -105.17 17.37 -12.33
C THR A 188 -105.71 18.59 -13.08
N LEU A 189 -104.95 19.15 -14.02
CA LEU A 189 -105.39 20.23 -14.91
C LEU A 189 -106.48 19.77 -15.89
N GLU A 190 -106.34 18.58 -16.48
CA GLU A 190 -107.38 18.00 -17.34
C GLU A 190 -108.69 17.75 -16.58
N ARG A 191 -108.61 17.26 -15.33
CA ARG A 191 -109.78 17.09 -14.46
C ARG A 191 -110.43 18.42 -14.10
N GLY A 192 -109.62 19.46 -13.84
CA GLY A 192 -110.11 20.82 -13.60
C GLY A 192 -110.92 21.37 -14.77
N ARG A 193 -110.39 21.25 -16.00
CA ARG A 193 -111.11 21.66 -17.22
C ARG A 193 -112.38 20.85 -17.47
N TYR A 194 -112.37 19.54 -17.22
CA TYR A 194 -113.56 18.70 -17.39
C TYR A 194 -114.70 19.12 -16.45
N CYS A 195 -114.39 19.40 -15.17
CA CYS A 195 -115.40 19.81 -14.21
C CYS A 195 -115.93 21.24 -14.41
N GLU A 196 -115.19 22.09 -15.12
CA GLU A 196 -115.68 23.42 -15.50
C GLU A 196 -116.82 23.34 -16.52
N GLY A 197 -116.84 22.31 -17.37
CA GLY A 197 -117.87 22.11 -18.41
C GLY A 197 -119.01 21.16 -18.05
N HIS A 198 -118.83 20.27 -17.07
CA HIS A 198 -119.78 19.18 -16.76
C HIS A 198 -120.14 19.13 -15.26
N SER A 199 -120.55 20.27 -14.71
CA SER A 199 -121.14 20.33 -13.36
C SER A 199 -122.66 20.37 -13.43
N TYR A 200 -123.31 19.65 -12.52
CA TYR A 200 -124.76 19.74 -12.29
C TYR A 200 -125.04 20.03 -10.82
N VAL A 201 -126.10 20.79 -10.57
CA VAL A 201 -126.48 21.23 -9.22
C VAL A 201 -127.53 20.28 -8.69
N THR A 202 -127.20 19.60 -7.60
CA THR A 202 -128.15 18.74 -6.85
C THR A 202 -129.21 19.57 -6.13
N GLU A 203 -130.37 18.98 -5.79
CA GLU A 203 -131.47 19.67 -5.10
C GLU A 203 -131.07 20.30 -3.75
N SER A 204 -129.94 19.89 -3.16
CA SER A 204 -129.34 20.48 -1.95
C SER A 204 -128.46 21.72 -2.23
N GLY A 205 -128.41 22.22 -3.46
CA GLY A 205 -127.66 23.42 -3.85
C GLY A 205 -126.15 23.22 -3.98
N GLN A 206 -125.65 21.99 -3.87
CA GLN A 206 -124.24 21.68 -4.09
C GLN A 206 -123.99 21.32 -5.56
N ALA A 207 -122.93 21.90 -6.15
CA ALA A 207 -122.46 21.57 -7.48
C ALA A 207 -121.56 20.33 -7.41
N TRP A 208 -121.93 19.29 -8.13
CA TRP A 208 -121.18 18.04 -8.22
C TRP A 208 -120.70 17.81 -9.66
N CYS A 209 -119.51 17.24 -9.79
CA CYS A 209 -118.91 16.80 -11.06
C CYS A 209 -118.61 15.31 -10.91
N ASP A 210 -119.30 14.47 -11.67
CA ASP A 210 -119.07 13.03 -11.63
C ASP A 210 -117.73 12.72 -12.34
N LEU A 211 -116.72 12.37 -11.55
CA LEU A 211 -115.37 12.02 -12.02
C LEU A 211 -115.27 10.53 -12.41
N THR A 212 -116.36 9.92 -12.87
CA THR A 212 -116.35 8.55 -13.39
C THR A 212 -115.55 8.52 -14.70
N PRO A 213 -114.60 7.58 -14.86
CA PRO A 213 -113.37 7.84 -15.59
C PRO A 213 -113.63 8.09 -17.07
N LEU A 214 -112.94 9.10 -17.62
CA LEU A 214 -112.51 9.16 -19.02
C LEU A 214 -111.74 7.85 -19.32
N ARG A 215 -112.50 6.79 -19.57
CA ARG A 215 -112.02 5.55 -20.17
C ARG A 215 -111.63 5.94 -21.58
N ILE A 216 -110.34 6.12 -21.79
CA ILE A 216 -109.72 6.05 -23.11
C ILE A 216 -110.31 4.81 -23.78
N PRO A 217 -111.02 4.93 -24.93
CA PRO A 217 -111.58 3.76 -25.60
C PRO A 217 -110.43 2.79 -25.97
N PRO A 218 -110.55 1.49 -25.66
CA PRO A 218 -109.61 0.51 -26.15
C PRO A 218 -109.85 0.35 -27.65
N GLN A 219 -108.88 0.74 -28.46
CA GLN A 219 -108.89 0.40 -29.88
C GLN A 219 -107.59 -0.33 -30.24
N ASN A 220 -107.73 -1.66 -30.25
CA ASN A 220 -107.13 -2.63 -31.16
C ASN A 220 -105.60 -2.81 -31.11
N GLN A 221 -105.03 -4.02 -31.12
CA GLN A 221 -105.56 -5.37 -31.33
C GLN A 221 -104.43 -6.35 -31.01
N ASN A 222 -104.68 -7.31 -30.10
CA ASN A 222 -104.34 -8.75 -30.18
C ASN A 222 -104.60 -9.43 -28.84
#